data_AF-A0A920EM49-F1
#
_entry.id   AF-A0A920EM49-F1
#
_cell.length_a   1.000
_cell.length_b   1.000
_cell.length_c   1.000
_cell.angle_alpha   90.00
_cell.angle_beta   90.00
_cell.angle_gamma   90.00
#
_symmetry.space_group_name_H-M   'P 1'
#
loop_
_entity.id
_entity.type
_entity.pdbx_description
1 polymer ?
#
loop_
_entity_poly.entity_id
_entity_poly.type
_entity_poly.pdbx_seq_one_letter_code
_entity_poly.pdbx_strand_id
1 'polypeptide(L)'
;MKFTRLLIIKLVLLAPFFSNPLGAAPDKLFIDLVNYSASIDGYSSLCVQNYDDDQELNSLFALLRELKDKYLLFTDDDYDMLKSTYMKTKSATITQLMKLKLNVQKSSCSNYLKIFERFDRKKQKSLEDLERMINAY
;
A
#
# COMPACT_ATOMS: atom_id res chain seq x y z
N MET A 1 -21.20 -27.30 -33.49
CA MET A 1 -19.89 -26.60 -33.58
C MET A 1 -19.91 -25.09 -33.25
N LYS A 2 -21.05 -24.40 -33.14
CA LYS A 2 -21.09 -22.97 -32.75
C LYS A 2 -21.02 -22.74 -31.23
N PHE A 3 -21.60 -23.64 -30.44
CA PHE A 3 -21.62 -23.55 -28.97
C PHE A 3 -20.23 -23.69 -28.32
N THR A 4 -19.39 -24.59 -28.84
CA THR A 4 -18.02 -24.77 -28.36
C THR A 4 -17.13 -23.56 -28.63
N ARG A 5 -17.31 -22.84 -29.75
CA ARG A 5 -16.57 -21.60 -30.03
C ARG A 5 -16.94 -20.46 -29.07
N LEU A 6 -18.22 -20.32 -28.74
CA LEU A 6 -18.70 -19.32 -27.76
C LEU A 6 -18.20 -19.60 -26.34
N LEU A 7 -18.12 -20.88 -25.95
CA LEU A 7 -17.51 -21.29 -24.69
C LEU A 7 -16.01 -21.00 -24.66
N ILE A 8 -15.27 -21.31 -25.73
CA ILE A 8 -13.83 -21.05 -25.83
C ILE A 8 -13.54 -19.54 -25.78
N ILE A 9 -14.34 -18.71 -26.46
CA ILE A 9 -14.17 -17.25 -26.44
C ILE A 9 -14.44 -16.68 -25.04
N LYS A 10 -15.48 -17.16 -24.33
CA LYS A 10 -15.72 -16.78 -22.93
C LYS A 10 -14.61 -17.26 -22.00
N LEU A 11 -14.05 -18.46 -22.22
CA LEU A 11 -12.94 -18.98 -21.41
C LEU A 11 -11.64 -18.20 -21.64
N VAL A 12 -11.36 -17.80 -22.89
CA VAL A 12 -10.18 -17.01 -23.26
C VAL A 12 -10.27 -15.56 -22.76
N LEU A 13 -11.47 -14.99 -22.68
CA LEU A 13 -11.71 -13.68 -22.06
C LEU A 13 -11.64 -13.72 -20.52
N LEU A 14 -11.88 -14.88 -19.91
CA LEU A 14 -11.69 -15.11 -18.47
C LEU A 14 -10.27 -15.56 -18.10
N ALA A 15 -9.49 -16.06 -19.06
CA ALA A 15 -8.11 -16.50 -18.84
C ALA A 15 -7.15 -15.41 -18.30
N PRO A 16 -7.22 -14.12 -18.71
CA PRO A 16 -6.37 -13.10 -18.10
C PRO A 16 -6.78 -12.74 -16.66
N PHE A 17 -7.96 -13.18 -16.19
CA PHE A 17 -8.40 -12.97 -14.81
C PHE A 17 -7.85 -14.00 -13.82
N PHE A 18 -7.30 -15.12 -14.30
CA PHE A 18 -6.69 -16.16 -13.47
C PHE A 18 -5.16 -16.25 -13.63
N SER A 19 -4.55 -15.31 -14.35
CA SER A 19 -3.10 -15.24 -14.52
C SER A 19 -2.41 -14.34 -13.50
N ASN A 20 -2.88 -14.33 -12.24
CA ASN A 20 -1.94 -14.16 -11.14
C ASN A 20 -1.39 -15.55 -10.85
N PRO A 21 -0.15 -15.88 -11.24
CA PRO A 21 0.41 -17.17 -10.87
C PRO A 21 0.38 -17.25 -9.34
N LEU A 22 -0.11 -18.35 -8.78
CA LEU A 22 0.05 -18.64 -7.35
C LEU A 22 1.54 -18.46 -7.01
N GLY A 23 1.88 -17.36 -6.33
CA GLY A 23 3.27 -16.95 -6.06
C GLY A 23 3.76 -15.64 -6.72
N ALA A 24 2.93 -14.91 -7.47
CA ALA A 24 3.25 -13.53 -7.83
C ALA A 24 3.13 -12.63 -6.58
N ALA A 25 4.24 -11.95 -6.24
CA ALA A 25 4.20 -10.90 -5.23
C ALA A 25 3.12 -9.86 -5.58
N PRO A 26 2.51 -9.18 -4.58
CA PRO A 26 1.49 -8.17 -4.85
C PRO A 26 2.02 -7.12 -5.82
N ASP A 27 1.11 -6.58 -6.64
CA ASP A 27 1.45 -5.55 -7.61
C ASP A 27 2.29 -4.45 -6.92
N LYS A 28 3.35 -4.01 -7.61
CA LYS A 28 4.23 -2.95 -7.17
C LYS A 28 3.45 -1.73 -6.68
N LEU A 29 2.27 -1.46 -7.25
CA LEU A 29 1.36 -0.41 -6.79
C LEU A 29 1.00 -0.52 -5.30
N PHE A 30 0.62 -1.71 -4.82
CA PHE A 30 0.24 -1.95 -3.43
C PHE A 30 1.45 -1.90 -2.50
N ILE A 31 2.58 -2.46 -2.95
CA ILE A 31 3.85 -2.39 -2.21
C ILE A 31 4.29 -0.93 -2.04
N ASP A 32 4.20 -0.13 -3.10
CA ASP A 32 4.55 1.30 -3.09
C ASP A 32 3.60 2.06 -2.16
N LEU A 33 2.28 1.84 -2.26
CA LEU A 33 1.28 2.47 -1.39
C LEU A 33 1.56 2.20 0.10
N VAL A 34 1.83 0.93 0.43
CA VAL A 34 2.16 0.51 1.80
C VAL A 34 3.46 1.14 2.28
N ASN A 35 4.51 1.13 1.46
CA ASN A 35 5.80 1.70 1.84
C ASN A 35 5.72 3.21 2.06
N TYR A 36 5.00 3.93 1.21
CA TYR A 36 4.82 5.37 1.36
C TYR A 36 4.00 5.70 2.60
N SER A 37 2.89 4.96 2.84
CA SER A 37 2.08 5.13 4.05
C SER A 37 2.91 4.83 5.30
N ALA A 38 3.62 3.70 5.35
CA ALA A 38 4.48 3.35 6.49
C ALA A 38 5.60 4.39 6.76
N SER A 39 6.14 5.01 5.71
CA SER A 39 7.17 6.04 5.83
C SER A 39 6.61 7.37 6.37
N ILE A 40 5.41 7.76 5.91
CA ILE A 40 4.66 8.91 6.41
C ILE A 40 4.33 8.68 7.88
N ASP A 41 3.77 7.52 8.20
CA ASP A 41 3.34 7.19 9.55
C ASP A 41 4.52 7.16 10.51
N GLY A 42 5.64 6.52 10.14
CA GLY A 42 6.84 6.51 10.97
C GLY A 42 7.43 7.89 11.25
N TYR A 43 7.25 8.84 10.33
CA TYR A 43 7.59 10.24 10.56
C TYR A 43 6.59 10.93 11.49
N SER A 44 5.30 10.74 11.22
CA SER A 44 4.21 11.34 11.99
C SER A 44 4.20 10.88 13.45
N SER A 45 4.49 9.60 13.74
CA SER A 45 4.59 9.07 15.12
C SER A 45 5.59 9.84 15.99
N LEU A 46 6.64 10.42 15.38
CA LEU A 46 7.67 11.16 16.11
C LEU A 46 7.38 12.67 16.13
N CYS A 47 6.87 13.21 15.03
CA CYS A 47 6.82 14.64 14.77
C CYS A 47 5.44 15.29 14.94
N VAL A 48 4.35 14.51 14.89
CA VAL A 48 2.98 15.00 15.06
C VAL A 48 2.52 14.72 16.51
N GLN A 49 1.90 15.72 17.14
CA GLN A 49 1.33 15.52 18.48
C GLN A 49 0.02 14.72 18.38
N ASN A 50 -0.18 13.80 19.31
CA ASN A 50 -1.38 12.94 19.38
C ASN A 50 -1.62 12.15 18.07
N TYR A 51 -0.55 11.75 17.39
CA TYR A 51 -0.66 10.87 16.24
C TYR A 51 -1.17 9.49 16.68
N ASP A 52 -2.23 9.01 16.03
CA ASP A 52 -2.84 7.71 16.31
C ASP A 52 -2.31 6.66 15.33
N ASP A 53 -1.26 5.97 15.76
CA ASP A 53 -0.60 4.93 14.99
C ASP A 53 -1.52 3.76 14.62
N ASP A 54 -2.46 3.42 15.50
CA ASP A 54 -3.36 2.29 15.32
C ASP A 54 -4.49 2.65 14.36
N GLN A 55 -5.03 3.86 14.45
CA GLN A 55 -6.06 4.35 13.54
C GLN A 55 -5.57 4.38 12.09
N GLU A 56 -4.36 4.89 11.84
CA GLU A 56 -3.82 5.02 10.47
C GLU A 56 -3.49 3.66 9.85
N LEU A 57 -2.91 2.75 10.65
CA LEU A 57 -2.74 1.35 10.25
C LEU A 57 -4.08 0.70 9.91
N ASN A 58 -5.07 0.82 10.80
CA ASN A 58 -6.38 0.21 10.60
C ASN A 58 -7.10 0.76 9.37
N SER A 59 -6.98 2.07 9.11
CA SER A 59 -7.60 2.73 7.96
C SER A 59 -7.02 2.23 6.64
N LEU A 60 -5.69 2.15 6.54
CA LEU A 60 -5.03 1.61 5.34
C LEU A 60 -5.41 0.15 5.08
N PHE A 61 -5.38 -0.69 6.11
CA PHE A 61 -5.64 -2.11 5.96
C PHE A 61 -7.13 -2.44 5.82
N ALA A 62 -8.03 -1.57 6.28
CA ALA A 62 -9.45 -1.64 5.93
C ALA A 62 -9.66 -1.40 4.43
N LEU A 63 -9.03 -0.36 3.86
CA LEU A 63 -9.07 -0.11 2.41
C LEU A 63 -8.52 -1.32 1.62
N LEU A 64 -7.34 -1.84 2.01
CA LEU A 64 -6.76 -3.00 1.32
C LEU A 64 -7.69 -4.23 1.43
N ARG A 65 -8.34 -4.44 2.57
CA ARG A 65 -9.31 -5.53 2.72
C ARG A 65 -10.50 -5.36 1.78
N GLU A 66 -11.07 -4.15 1.67
CA GLU A 66 -12.16 -3.88 0.73
C GLU A 66 -11.74 -4.15 -0.72
N LEU A 67 -10.53 -3.77 -1.11
CA LEU A 67 -10.00 -4.01 -2.45
C LEU A 67 -9.81 -5.50 -2.72
N LYS A 68 -9.29 -6.24 -1.74
CA LYS A 68 -9.15 -7.70 -1.79
C LYS A 68 -10.51 -8.37 -1.99
N ASP A 69 -11.48 -8.03 -1.15
CA ASP A 69 -12.76 -8.72 -1.10
C ASP A 69 -13.64 -8.37 -2.31
N LYS A 70 -13.54 -7.14 -2.83
CA LYS A 70 -14.38 -6.66 -3.94
C LYS A 70 -13.81 -6.96 -5.32
N TYR A 71 -12.49 -6.86 -5.50
CA TYR A 71 -11.86 -6.93 -6.81
C TYR A 71 -10.89 -8.11 -6.96
N LEU A 72 -10.65 -8.89 -5.90
CA LEU A 72 -9.75 -10.06 -5.89
C LEU A 72 -8.34 -9.72 -6.41
N LEU A 73 -7.87 -8.49 -6.15
CA LEU A 73 -6.61 -7.96 -6.72
C LEU A 73 -5.36 -8.61 -6.13
N PHE A 74 -5.46 -9.22 -4.95
CA PHE A 74 -4.37 -9.90 -4.26
C PHE A 74 -4.92 -10.96 -3.30
N THR A 75 -4.08 -11.89 -2.87
CA THR A 75 -4.43 -13.03 -2.00
C THR A 75 -4.33 -12.68 -0.50
N ASP A 76 -4.74 -13.62 0.36
CA ASP A 76 -4.53 -13.48 1.82
C ASP A 76 -3.03 -13.46 2.16
N ASP A 77 -2.22 -14.28 1.48
CA ASP A 77 -0.75 -14.29 1.65
C ASP A 77 -0.14 -12.94 1.25
N ASP A 78 -0.62 -12.35 0.15
CA ASP A 78 -0.20 -11.01 -0.28
C ASP A 78 -0.61 -9.94 0.73
N TYR A 79 -1.81 -10.02 1.29
CA TYR A 79 -2.29 -9.10 2.31
C TYR A 79 -1.43 -9.17 3.58
N ASP A 80 -1.08 -10.37 4.04
CA ASP A 80 -0.19 -10.58 5.17
C ASP A 80 1.24 -10.10 4.87
N MET A 81 1.71 -10.28 3.63
CA MET A 81 2.98 -9.73 3.16
C MET A 81 2.98 -8.19 3.18
N LEU A 82 1.91 -7.56 2.71
CA LEU A 82 1.73 -6.11 2.75
C LEU A 82 1.72 -5.61 4.20
N LYS A 83 1.05 -6.30 5.12
CA LYS A 83 1.07 -5.98 6.55
C LYS A 83 2.46 -6.10 7.15
N SER A 84 3.18 -7.18 6.85
CA SER A 84 4.58 -7.34 7.27
C SER A 84 5.48 -6.23 6.74
N THR A 85 5.29 -5.85 5.47
CA THR A 85 6.04 -4.79 4.80
C THR A 85 5.81 -3.44 5.47
N TYR A 86 4.55 -3.09 5.75
CA TYR A 86 4.19 -1.88 6.47
C TYR A 86 4.95 -1.78 7.81
N MET A 87 4.85 -2.84 8.64
CA MET A 87 5.45 -2.83 9.99
C MET A 87 6.97 -2.70 9.94
N LYS A 88 7.62 -3.42 9.00
CA LYS A 88 9.08 -3.34 8.79
C LYS A 88 9.50 -1.95 8.34
N THR A 89 8.82 -1.37 7.34
CA THR A 89 9.16 -0.06 6.79
C THR A 89 8.94 1.05 7.81
N LYS A 90 7.83 1.02 8.57
CA LYS A 90 7.56 1.98 9.65
C LYS A 90 8.63 1.91 10.74
N SER A 91 8.94 0.72 11.22
CA SER A 91 9.97 0.51 12.24
C SER A 91 11.35 0.96 11.78
N ALA A 92 11.72 0.65 10.53
CA ALA A 92 12.98 1.10 9.95
C ALA A 92 13.03 2.64 9.83
N THR A 93 11.95 3.27 9.40
CA THR A 93 11.82 4.73 9.31
C THR A 93 11.99 5.37 10.69
N ILE A 94 11.26 4.90 11.71
CA ILE A 94 11.38 5.39 13.09
C ILE A 94 12.83 5.25 13.58
N THR A 95 13.46 4.09 13.36
CA THR A 95 14.85 3.83 13.76
C THR A 95 15.81 4.83 13.10
N GLN A 96 15.64 5.11 11.81
CA GLN A 96 16.46 6.10 11.10
C GLN A 96 16.26 7.51 11.67
N LEU A 97 15.02 7.91 11.94
CA LEU A 97 14.69 9.22 12.50
C LEU A 97 15.20 9.37 13.95
N MET A 98 15.16 8.31 14.75
CA MET A 98 15.75 8.27 16.09
C MET A 98 17.28 8.42 16.05
N LYS A 99 17.97 7.81 15.08
CA LYS A 99 19.42 8.02 14.88
C LYS A 99 19.76 9.48 14.55
N LEU A 100 18.82 10.20 13.93
CA LEU A 100 18.91 11.63 13.66
C LEU A 100 18.50 12.50 14.86
N LYS A 101 18.24 11.88 16.03
CA LYS A 101 17.83 12.53 17.29
C LYS A 101 16.54 13.34 17.20
N LEU A 102 15.67 13.04 16.22
CA LEU A 102 14.39 13.73 16.03
C LEU A 102 13.39 13.50 17.17
N ASN A 103 13.52 12.38 17.88
CA ASN A 103 12.75 12.09 19.10
C ASN A 103 13.07 13.05 20.26
N VAL A 104 14.27 13.65 20.29
CA VAL A 104 14.72 14.59 21.33
C VAL A 104 14.61 16.04 20.83
N GLN A 105 14.83 16.28 19.53
CA GLN A 105 14.79 17.59 18.91
C GLN A 105 13.59 17.70 17.97
N LYS A 106 12.37 17.72 18.52
CA LYS A 106 11.14 17.87 17.72
C LYS A 106 11.11 19.16 16.89
N SER A 107 11.82 20.20 17.30
CA SER A 107 12.01 21.43 16.50
C SER A 107 12.70 21.15 15.15
N SER A 108 13.49 20.09 15.05
CA SER A 108 14.15 19.66 13.82
C SER A 108 13.22 18.91 12.86
N CYS A 109 11.99 18.56 13.27
CA CYS A 109 11.01 17.91 12.39
C CYS A 109 10.75 18.74 11.13
N SER A 110 10.70 20.06 11.22
CA SER A 110 10.52 20.97 10.07
C SER A 110 11.58 20.79 8.97
N ASN A 111 12.79 20.35 9.32
CA ASN A 111 13.86 20.11 8.33
C ASN A 111 13.58 18.88 7.45
N TYR A 112 12.69 17.99 7.91
CA TYR A 112 12.32 16.75 7.23
C TYR A 112 10.94 16.84 6.56
N LEU A 113 10.28 18.00 6.65
CA LEU A 113 8.99 18.27 6.01
C LEU A 113 9.02 18.00 4.50
N LYS A 114 10.13 18.36 3.83
CA LYS A 114 10.30 18.12 2.38
C LYS A 114 10.33 16.63 2.00
N ILE A 115 10.83 15.78 2.90
CA ILE A 115 10.87 14.32 2.69
C ILE A 115 9.46 13.77 2.90
N PHE A 116 8.79 14.20 3.98
CA PHE A 116 7.40 13.87 4.24
C PHE A 116 6.49 14.23 3.06
N GLU A 117 6.53 15.48 2.59
CA GLU A 117 5.75 15.93 1.43
C GLU A 117 6.04 15.12 0.15
N ARG A 118 7.28 14.64 -0.02
CA ARG A 118 7.64 13.81 -1.17
C ARG A 118 6.98 12.44 -1.07
N PHE A 119 6.96 11.83 0.11
CA PHE A 119 6.27 10.56 0.31
C PHE A 119 4.76 10.71 0.22
N ASP A 120 4.21 11.81 0.73
CA ASP A 120 2.80 12.14 0.63
C ASP A 120 2.33 12.28 -0.83
N ARG A 121 3.05 13.07 -1.65
CA ARG A 121 2.79 13.15 -3.10
C ARG A 121 2.87 11.79 -3.81
N LYS A 122 3.77 10.92 -3.37
CA LYS A 122 3.90 9.57 -3.95
C LYS A 122 2.75 8.66 -3.52
N LYS A 123 2.32 8.72 -2.26
CA LYS A 123 1.11 8.03 -1.75
C LYS A 123 -0.11 8.46 -2.56
N GLN A 124 -0.30 9.77 -2.74
CA GLN A 124 -1.42 10.31 -3.53
C GLN A 124 -1.41 9.79 -4.95
N LYS A 125 -0.25 9.79 -5.62
CA LYS A 125 -0.12 9.21 -6.96
C LYS A 125 -0.49 7.72 -7.00
N SER A 126 -0.05 6.93 -6.02
CA SER A 126 -0.43 5.52 -5.93
C SER A 126 -1.93 5.33 -5.72
N LEU A 127 -2.60 6.21 -4.99
CA LEU A 127 -4.06 6.19 -4.84
C LEU A 127 -4.78 6.54 -6.15
N GLU A 128 -4.28 7.53 -6.90
CA GLU A 128 -4.82 7.87 -8.24
C GLU A 128 -4.63 6.71 -9.23
N ASP A 129 -3.47 6.07 -9.24
CA ASP A 129 -3.20 4.93 -10.10
C ASP A 129 -4.08 3.72 -9.72
N LEU A 130 -4.34 3.53 -8.43
CA LEU A 130 -5.31 2.54 -7.93
C LEU A 130 -6.74 2.85 -8.36
N GLU A 131 -7.17 4.10 -8.26
CA GLU A 131 -8.49 4.55 -8.71
C GLU A 131 -8.67 4.29 -10.22
N ARG A 132 -7.64 4.59 -11.03
CA ARG A 132 -7.65 4.28 -12.47
C ARG A 132 -7.75 2.79 -12.75
N MET A 133 -7.02 1.98 -11.98
CA MET A 133 -7.08 0.52 -12.10
C MET A 133 -8.51 0.03 -11.80
N ILE A 134 -9.12 0.49 -10.71
CA ILE A 134 -10.48 0.13 -10.31
C ILE A 134 -11.51 0.59 -11.35
N ASN A 135 -11.40 1.80 -11.89
CA ASN A 135 -12.33 2.32 -12.90
C ASN A 135 -12.22 1.58 -14.25
N ALA A 136 -11.17 0.79 -14.46
CA ALA A 136 -11.01 -0.06 -15.63
C ALA A 136 -11.62 -1.47 -15.44
N TYR A 137 -12.03 -1.84 -14.22
CA TYR A 137 -12.78 -3.07 -13.90
C TYR A 137 -14.29 -2.89 -14.14
#